data_AF-A0A2G5TBD0-F1
#
_entry.id   AF-A0A2G5TBD0-F1
#
_cell.length_a   1.000
_cell.length_b   1.000
_cell.length_c   1.000
_cell.angle_alpha   90.00
_cell.angle_beta   90.00
_cell.angle_gamma   90.00
#
_symmetry.space_group_name_H-M   'P 1'
#
loop_
_entity.id
_entity.type
_entity.pdbx_description
1 polymer ?
#
loop_
_entity_poly.entity_id
_entity_poly.type
_entity_poly.pdbx_seq_one_letter_code
_entity_poly.pdbx_strand_id
1 'polypeptide(L)'
;MCEVYGIYVMKNPYLTDISVFAQMNIYGDDFGNECDFRVENNAELNAEGLCDQGNLKNLMDIKVEGNFKDCGCQGDQISDFSLETYKNCATLFRGFRPFVFNVSENSDALSHIELIRGGIDIRYSPFTDLSFLENLETIKIHNEVVQNKLFLNLQDNMFLERLAIPNLREILNMDPHGANFGNIQGNHKSFCLTVEEILFFLENQISFLNIRTRICPDNKQIINGLRICVVFSRFIIDLPDDCNVVVGDVAVGSGDEDQLYKFHNVTHLFGQVAIENTSLVDLEPLEKLRYILNNFYYSPMFQIVANQKLESIFFPNIQNIITHGRPSVIIQDNNPNIFKTGKCDLFGIPDKSHTLQVDYLGGDCGMKIDQIFYRTSHIPLSSGYERKLAILCLPALLIFHEI
;
A
#
# COMPACT_ATOMS: atom_id res chain seq x y z
N MET A 1 -15.27 -11.61 27.01
CA MET A 1 -14.20 -11.54 28.02
C MET A 1 -12.98 -10.90 27.38
N CYS A 2 -13.00 -9.58 27.19
CA CYS A 2 -11.93 -8.59 27.37
C CYS A 2 -12.47 -7.26 26.87
N GLU A 3 -12.21 -6.18 27.61
CA GLU A 3 -12.61 -4.78 27.31
C GLU A 3 -11.88 -3.79 28.25
N VAL A 4 -11.30 -4.23 29.40
CA VAL A 4 -10.47 -3.32 30.25
C VAL A 4 -9.24 -3.98 30.88
N TYR A 5 -9.32 -5.21 31.43
CA TYR A 5 -8.28 -5.73 32.31
C TYR A 5 -7.33 -6.78 31.73
N GLY A 6 -7.56 -7.32 30.53
CA GLY A 6 -6.74 -8.41 30.00
C GLY A 6 -7.02 -9.77 30.64
N ILE A 7 -6.34 -10.81 30.16
CA ILE A 7 -6.32 -12.17 30.71
C ILE A 7 -4.86 -12.54 30.98
N TYR A 8 -4.53 -12.88 32.23
CA TYR A 8 -3.17 -13.25 32.61
C TYR A 8 -3.14 -14.59 33.34
N VAL A 9 -2.31 -15.50 32.84
CA VAL A 9 -2.05 -16.81 33.45
C VAL A 9 -0.55 -16.95 33.63
N MET A 10 -0.07 -16.69 34.85
CA MET A 10 1.36 -16.53 35.08
C MET A 10 1.86 -17.30 36.28
N LYS A 11 3.10 -17.80 36.19
CA LYS A 11 3.88 -18.36 37.31
C LYS A 11 3.15 -19.45 38.10
N ASN A 12 2.31 -20.24 37.44
CA ASN A 12 1.66 -21.39 38.06
C ASN A 12 2.54 -22.64 37.83
N PRO A 13 3.13 -23.21 38.89
CA PRO A 13 4.04 -24.34 38.74
C PRO A 13 3.34 -25.67 38.42
N TYR A 14 2.02 -25.75 38.53
CA TYR A 14 1.24 -26.99 38.34
C TYR A 14 0.28 -26.94 37.14
N LEU A 15 0.33 -25.86 36.37
CA LEU A 15 -0.58 -25.67 35.25
C LEU A 15 -0.11 -26.46 34.04
N THR A 16 -0.91 -27.43 33.60
CA THR A 16 -0.61 -28.29 32.45
C THR A 16 -1.57 -28.13 31.27
N ASP A 17 -2.73 -27.48 31.48
CA ASP A 17 -3.77 -27.31 30.46
C ASP A 17 -4.45 -25.94 30.60
N ILE A 18 -4.60 -25.26 29.47
CA ILE A 18 -5.27 -23.96 29.33
C ILE A 18 -6.18 -23.90 28.09
N SER A 19 -6.55 -25.06 27.55
CA SER A 19 -7.41 -25.19 26.37
C SER A 19 -8.77 -24.51 26.53
N VAL A 20 -9.25 -24.31 27.77
CA VAL A 20 -10.48 -23.58 28.07
C VAL A 20 -10.52 -22.18 27.45
N PHE A 21 -9.37 -21.48 27.37
CA PHE A 21 -9.31 -20.12 26.83
C PHE A 21 -9.56 -20.07 25.32
N ALA A 22 -9.26 -21.14 24.59
CA ALA A 22 -9.57 -21.22 23.16
C ALA A 22 -11.09 -21.17 22.89
N GLN A 23 -11.91 -21.61 23.84
CA GLN A 23 -13.37 -21.64 23.73
C GLN A 23 -14.03 -20.37 24.27
N MET A 24 -13.26 -19.48 24.92
CA MET A 24 -13.79 -18.25 25.47
C MET A 24 -13.93 -17.19 24.38
N ASN A 25 -15.04 -16.44 24.43
CA ASN A 25 -15.20 -15.25 23.60
C ASN A 25 -14.31 -14.13 24.15
N ILE A 26 -13.24 -13.82 23.42
CA ILE A 26 -12.27 -12.79 23.75
C ILE A 26 -12.51 -11.63 22.77
N TYR A 27 -12.85 -10.47 23.33
CA TYR A 27 -13.18 -9.26 22.56
C TYR A 27 -12.10 -8.21 22.79
N GLY A 28 -11.96 -7.26 21.87
CA GLY A 28 -11.17 -6.04 22.08
C GLY A 28 -11.93 -5.02 22.93
N ASP A 29 -11.32 -3.87 23.20
CA ASP A 29 -11.99 -2.72 23.81
C ASP A 29 -12.81 -1.90 22.79
N ASP A 30 -13.60 -0.93 23.28
CA ASP A 30 -14.41 -0.02 22.43
C ASP A 30 -13.56 0.88 21.50
N PHE A 31 -12.25 0.94 21.73
CA PHE A 31 -11.29 1.65 20.87
C PHE A 31 -10.67 0.71 19.82
N GLY A 32 -11.11 -0.54 19.79
CA GLY A 32 -10.69 -1.65 18.93
C GLY A 32 -9.37 -2.31 19.36
N ASN A 33 -8.78 -1.93 20.50
CA ASN A 33 -7.55 -2.57 20.95
C ASN A 33 -7.84 -4.03 21.30
N GLU A 34 -6.98 -4.95 20.89
CA GLU A 34 -7.15 -6.35 21.23
C GLU A 34 -7.05 -6.59 22.75
N CYS A 35 -7.68 -7.67 23.21
CA CYS A 35 -7.48 -8.14 24.57
C CYS A 35 -6.00 -8.37 24.87
N ASP A 36 -5.51 -7.79 25.97
CA ASP A 36 -4.18 -8.13 26.49
C ASP A 36 -4.21 -9.55 27.08
N PHE A 37 -3.84 -10.55 26.27
CA PHE A 37 -3.82 -11.96 26.63
C PHE A 37 -2.39 -12.44 26.86
N ARG A 38 -2.10 -12.90 28.08
CA ARG A 38 -0.75 -13.35 28.47
C ARG A 38 -0.74 -14.68 29.21
N VAL A 39 0.15 -15.57 28.77
CA VAL A 39 0.44 -16.86 29.41
C VAL A 39 1.94 -16.97 29.60
N GLU A 40 2.42 -16.73 30.82
CA GLU A 40 3.85 -16.50 31.05
C GLU A 40 4.42 -17.33 32.20
N ASN A 41 5.59 -17.94 31.99
CA ASN A 41 6.38 -18.58 33.04
C ASN A 41 5.67 -19.72 33.79
N ASN A 42 4.86 -20.54 33.10
CA ASN A 42 4.23 -21.73 33.68
C ASN A 42 5.06 -22.98 33.35
N ALA A 43 5.80 -23.48 34.34
CA ALA A 43 6.90 -24.43 34.13
C ALA A 43 6.49 -25.82 33.60
N GLU A 44 5.23 -26.23 33.80
CA GLU A 44 4.70 -27.52 33.34
C GLU A 44 3.76 -27.39 32.13
N LEU A 45 3.55 -26.17 31.62
CA LEU A 45 2.55 -25.90 30.60
C LEU A 45 3.09 -26.06 29.18
N ASN A 46 2.53 -26.99 28.42
CA ASN A 46 2.71 -27.04 26.96
C ASN A 46 1.62 -26.17 26.28
N ALA A 47 2.00 -24.99 25.82
CA ALA A 47 1.13 -24.02 25.14
C ALA A 47 1.29 -24.01 23.61
N GLU A 48 2.01 -24.96 23.00
CA GLU A 48 2.35 -24.98 21.57
C GLU A 48 1.13 -24.74 20.66
N GLY A 49 0.02 -25.45 20.90
CA GLY A 49 -1.18 -25.35 20.07
C GLY A 49 -2.14 -24.22 20.47
N LEU A 50 -1.87 -23.46 21.52
CA LEU A 50 -2.84 -22.54 22.10
C LEU A 50 -3.25 -21.42 21.12
N CYS A 51 -2.26 -20.82 20.45
CA CYS A 51 -2.42 -19.56 19.74
C CYS A 51 -3.16 -19.69 18.41
N ASP A 52 -3.35 -20.92 17.92
CA ASP A 52 -4.07 -21.23 16.69
C ASP A 52 -5.48 -21.79 16.94
N GLN A 53 -5.89 -21.90 18.20
CA GLN A 53 -7.18 -22.47 18.57
C GLN A 53 -8.27 -21.41 18.78
N GLY A 54 -9.47 -21.76 18.32
CA GLY A 54 -10.70 -21.02 18.59
C GLY A 54 -10.59 -19.52 18.32
N ASN A 55 -10.90 -18.70 19.32
CA ASN A 55 -10.85 -17.24 19.19
C ASN A 55 -9.43 -16.66 19.31
N LEU A 56 -8.46 -17.41 19.87
CA LEU A 56 -7.09 -16.95 20.04
C LEU A 56 -6.35 -16.80 18.70
N LYS A 57 -6.77 -17.54 17.66
CA LYS A 57 -6.22 -17.42 16.30
C LYS A 57 -6.41 -16.05 15.64
N ASN A 58 -7.27 -15.21 16.21
CA ASN A 58 -7.56 -13.87 15.71
C ASN A 58 -6.78 -12.76 16.45
N LEU A 59 -6.04 -13.10 17.53
CA LEU A 59 -5.27 -12.12 18.30
C LEU A 59 -3.88 -11.90 17.72
N MET A 60 -3.57 -10.70 17.26
CA MET A 60 -2.22 -10.37 16.83
C MET A 60 -1.26 -10.19 18.01
N ASP A 61 -1.77 -9.66 19.11
CA ASP A 61 -0.95 -9.15 20.21
C ASP A 61 -0.79 -10.12 21.40
N ILE A 62 -1.04 -11.41 21.18
CA ILE A 62 -0.96 -12.46 22.21
C ILE A 62 0.48 -12.68 22.72
N LYS A 63 0.65 -12.79 24.04
CA LYS A 63 1.94 -13.05 24.68
C LYS A 63 1.97 -14.44 25.33
N VAL A 64 2.79 -15.34 24.79
CA VAL A 64 3.01 -16.68 25.36
C VAL A 64 4.51 -16.91 25.42
N GLU A 65 5.08 -16.87 26.63
CA GLU A 65 6.53 -16.97 26.81
C GLU A 65 6.95 -17.64 28.12
N GLY A 66 8.06 -18.38 28.09
CA GLY A 66 8.69 -18.95 29.28
C GLY A 66 7.91 -20.13 29.87
N ASN A 67 6.98 -20.72 29.12
CA ASN A 67 6.30 -21.95 29.52
C ASN A 67 7.17 -23.18 29.18
N PHE A 68 6.72 -24.39 29.52
CA PHE A 68 7.43 -25.62 29.10
C PHE A 68 7.59 -25.67 27.57
N LYS A 69 6.57 -25.22 26.84
CA LYS A 69 6.62 -24.99 25.40
C LYS A 69 5.68 -23.85 25.02
N ASP A 70 6.18 -22.89 24.24
CA ASP A 70 5.41 -21.75 23.76
C ASP A 70 4.87 -21.99 22.33
N CYS A 71 3.88 -21.20 21.90
CA CYS A 71 3.25 -21.31 20.58
C CYS A 71 3.98 -20.56 19.45
N GLY A 72 5.02 -19.78 19.79
CA GLY A 72 5.82 -18.98 18.86
C GLY A 72 6.60 -17.92 19.61
N CYS A 73 7.16 -16.95 18.90
CA CYS A 73 8.07 -15.96 19.50
C CYS A 73 7.47 -14.55 19.51
N GLN A 74 8.04 -13.68 20.35
CA GLN A 74 7.58 -12.31 20.55
C GLN A 74 8.40 -11.35 19.70
N GLY A 75 7.88 -10.89 18.56
CA GLY A 75 8.68 -10.10 17.62
C GLY A 75 8.93 -8.65 18.07
N ASP A 76 8.32 -8.21 19.17
CA ASP A 76 8.62 -6.94 19.85
C ASP A 76 9.76 -7.04 20.88
N GLN A 77 10.37 -8.22 21.05
CA GLN A 77 11.48 -8.48 21.98
C GLN A 77 12.79 -8.87 21.25
N ILE A 78 12.85 -8.69 19.94
CA ILE A 78 14.04 -9.01 19.13
C ILE A 78 15.13 -7.97 19.41
N SER A 79 16.31 -8.47 19.78
CA SER A 79 17.54 -7.72 20.04
C SER A 79 18.74 -8.60 19.71
N ASP A 80 19.95 -8.04 19.64
CA ASP A 80 21.16 -8.85 19.39
C ASP A 80 21.39 -9.96 20.41
N PHE A 81 20.95 -9.74 21.65
CA PHE A 81 21.09 -10.73 22.72
C PHE A 81 20.10 -11.88 22.59
N SER A 82 18.94 -11.65 21.97
CA SER A 82 17.88 -12.63 21.79
C SER A 82 17.83 -13.20 20.37
N LEU A 83 18.52 -12.60 19.40
CA LEU A 83 18.40 -12.92 17.98
C LEU A 83 18.56 -14.41 17.66
N GLU A 84 19.58 -15.03 18.25
CA GLU A 84 19.88 -16.45 18.05
C GLU A 84 18.74 -17.40 18.48
N THR A 85 17.89 -16.99 19.42
CA THR A 85 16.75 -17.81 19.86
C THR A 85 15.66 -17.92 18.81
N TYR A 86 15.64 -17.02 17.81
CA TYR A 86 14.64 -16.99 16.75
C TYR A 86 14.92 -17.99 15.61
N LYS A 87 16.09 -18.65 15.59
CA LYS A 87 16.46 -19.67 14.59
C LYS A 87 15.43 -20.80 14.45
N ASN A 88 14.73 -21.13 15.53
CA ASN A 88 13.72 -22.20 15.55
C ASN A 88 12.29 -21.64 15.52
N CYS A 89 12.13 -20.36 15.22
CA CYS A 89 10.84 -19.71 15.22
C CYS A 89 10.25 -19.72 13.82
N ALA A 90 8.99 -20.14 13.70
CA ALA A 90 8.22 -20.03 12.46
C ALA A 90 7.18 -18.91 12.50
N THR A 91 6.75 -18.50 13.70
CA THR A 91 5.68 -17.50 13.90
C THR A 91 6.10 -16.42 14.88
N LEU A 92 5.97 -15.16 14.47
CA LEU A 92 6.08 -13.99 15.35
C LEU A 92 4.70 -13.47 15.74
N PHE A 93 4.51 -13.23 17.03
CA PHE A 93 3.39 -12.48 17.58
C PHE A 93 3.82 -11.04 17.92
N ARG A 94 2.83 -10.14 18.05
CA ARG A 94 3.04 -8.72 18.36
C ARG A 94 3.87 -7.97 17.31
N GLY A 95 3.82 -8.47 16.07
CA GLY A 95 4.49 -7.94 14.90
C GLY A 95 6.00 -8.17 14.88
N PHE A 96 6.68 -7.63 13.88
CA PHE A 96 8.13 -7.52 13.82
C PHE A 96 8.53 -6.06 14.06
N ARG A 97 9.08 -5.79 15.24
CA ARG A 97 9.46 -4.44 15.67
C ARG A 97 10.84 -4.46 16.32
N PRO A 98 11.91 -4.54 15.52
CA PRO A 98 13.26 -4.60 16.07
C PRO A 98 13.56 -3.32 16.85
N PHE A 99 14.15 -3.48 18.04
CA PHE A 99 14.59 -2.34 18.83
C PHE A 99 15.73 -1.61 18.09
N VAL A 100 15.60 -0.29 17.96
CA VAL A 100 16.51 0.54 17.16
C VAL A 100 17.98 0.31 17.56
N PHE A 101 18.86 0.20 16.56
CA PHE A 101 20.33 0.14 16.60
C PHE A 101 21.04 -1.21 16.72
N ASN A 102 20.35 -2.32 16.98
CA ASN A 102 21.05 -3.54 17.37
C ASN A 102 21.09 -4.61 16.27
N VAL A 103 19.95 -4.98 15.67
CA VAL A 103 19.92 -6.15 14.76
C VAL A 103 20.87 -5.97 13.56
N SER A 104 21.95 -6.75 13.55
CA SER A 104 22.93 -6.77 12.45
C SER A 104 22.26 -7.17 11.12
N GLU A 105 22.76 -6.63 10.00
CA GLU A 105 22.20 -6.79 8.64
C GLU A 105 22.12 -8.24 8.11
N ASN A 106 22.59 -9.25 8.86
CA ASN A 106 22.81 -10.59 8.32
C ASN A 106 22.34 -11.70 9.28
N SER A 107 21.06 -11.66 9.66
CA SER A 107 20.50 -12.62 10.61
C SER A 107 19.83 -13.81 9.92
N ASP A 108 20.60 -14.89 9.69
CA ASP A 108 20.05 -16.23 9.41
C ASP A 108 19.04 -16.69 10.49
N ALA A 109 19.03 -16.04 11.67
CA ALA A 109 18.09 -16.38 12.72
C ALA A 109 16.65 -15.96 12.43
N LEU A 110 16.43 -15.05 11.47
CA LEU A 110 15.08 -14.61 11.09
C LEU A 110 14.58 -15.27 9.80
N SER A 111 15.42 -16.07 9.13
CA SER A 111 15.06 -16.69 7.85
C SER A 111 13.92 -17.71 7.98
N HIS A 112 13.75 -18.35 9.14
CA HIS A 112 12.71 -19.37 9.36
C HIS A 112 11.33 -18.78 9.67
N ILE A 113 11.21 -17.45 9.81
CA ILE A 113 9.91 -16.83 10.06
C ILE A 113 9.02 -16.96 8.81
N GLU A 114 7.92 -17.69 8.93
CA GLU A 114 6.93 -17.92 7.88
C GLU A 114 5.67 -17.06 8.06
N LEU A 115 5.35 -16.71 9.30
CA LEU A 115 4.14 -15.97 9.68
C LEU A 115 4.46 -14.85 10.67
N ILE A 116 3.98 -13.63 10.37
CA ILE A 116 3.97 -12.51 11.32
C ILE A 116 2.53 -12.14 11.65
N ARG A 117 2.17 -12.14 12.93
CA ARG A 117 0.90 -11.62 13.46
C ARG A 117 1.16 -10.28 14.14
N GLY A 118 0.60 -9.19 13.59
CA GLY A 118 0.76 -7.83 14.12
C GLY A 118 1.55 -6.86 13.22
N GLY A 119 1.88 -7.26 11.99
CA GLY A 119 2.55 -6.39 11.01
C GLY A 119 4.06 -6.19 11.24
N ILE A 120 4.68 -5.40 10.36
CA ILE A 120 6.10 -5.04 10.37
C ILE A 120 6.23 -3.54 10.68
N ASP A 121 6.95 -3.18 11.73
CA ASP A 121 7.24 -1.78 12.09
C ASP A 121 8.74 -1.56 12.22
N ILE A 122 9.35 -1.00 11.17
CA ILE A 122 10.79 -0.76 11.08
C ILE A 122 11.02 0.73 10.94
N ARG A 123 11.68 1.31 11.94
CA ARG A 123 12.01 2.74 11.99
C ARG A 123 13.45 2.98 12.39
N TYR A 124 14.08 3.96 11.76
CA TYR A 124 15.46 4.38 12.07
C TYR A 124 16.46 3.21 12.09
N SER A 125 16.21 2.18 11.27
CA SER A 125 17.01 0.96 11.23
C SER A 125 18.24 1.10 10.32
N PRO A 126 19.29 0.29 10.56
CA PRO A 126 20.43 0.21 9.66
C PRO A 126 20.16 -0.66 8.42
N PHE A 127 19.01 -1.32 8.30
CA PHE A 127 18.76 -2.26 7.22
C PHE A 127 18.79 -1.61 5.84
N THR A 128 19.39 -2.31 4.89
CA THR A 128 19.42 -1.95 3.46
C THR A 128 18.27 -2.56 2.69
N ASP A 129 17.80 -3.75 3.12
CA ASP A 129 16.60 -4.43 2.64
C ASP A 129 16.06 -5.41 3.70
N LEU A 130 14.98 -6.15 3.39
CA LEU A 130 14.35 -7.12 4.28
C LEU A 130 14.50 -8.58 3.78
N SER A 131 15.52 -8.87 2.98
CA SER A 131 15.74 -10.21 2.40
C SER A 131 16.00 -11.29 3.44
N PHE A 132 16.41 -10.92 4.66
CA PHE A 132 16.55 -11.84 5.80
C PHE A 132 15.22 -12.47 6.24
N LEU A 133 14.06 -11.92 5.83
CA LEU A 133 12.74 -12.54 5.99
C LEU A 133 12.42 -13.45 4.77
N GLU A 134 13.39 -14.26 4.35
CA GLU A 134 13.29 -14.99 3.08
C GLU A 134 12.11 -15.96 3.04
N ASN A 135 11.74 -16.64 4.14
CA ASN A 135 10.62 -17.59 4.14
C ASN A 135 9.29 -16.96 4.61
N LEU A 136 9.23 -15.65 4.81
CA LEU A 136 7.99 -14.99 5.25
C LEU A 136 6.93 -15.10 4.15
N GLU A 137 5.87 -15.87 4.41
CA GLU A 137 4.79 -16.11 3.44
C GLU A 137 3.54 -15.29 3.75
N THR A 138 3.25 -15.04 5.04
CA THR A 138 1.98 -14.45 5.47
C THR A 138 2.18 -13.39 6.55
N ILE A 139 1.49 -12.26 6.39
CA ILE A 139 1.31 -11.27 7.46
C ILE A 139 -0.16 -11.23 7.82
N LYS A 140 -0.48 -11.38 9.11
CA LYS A 140 -1.82 -11.19 9.67
C LYS A 140 -1.87 -9.89 10.44
N ILE A 141 -2.96 -9.16 10.23
CA ILE A 141 -3.35 -8.01 11.02
C ILE A 141 -4.82 -8.16 11.43
N HIS A 142 -5.24 -7.34 12.38
CA HIS A 142 -6.64 -7.21 12.76
C HIS A 142 -6.96 -5.73 12.83
N ASN A 143 -7.52 -5.20 11.74
CA ASN A 143 -7.99 -3.83 11.67
C ASN A 143 -9.49 -3.84 11.56
N GLU A 144 -10.18 -3.24 12.52
CA GLU A 144 -11.57 -2.86 12.37
C GLU A 144 -11.70 -1.56 11.57
N VAL A 145 -12.92 -1.13 11.23
CA VAL A 145 -13.22 0.03 10.39
C VAL A 145 -12.57 1.35 10.88
N VAL A 146 -12.34 1.49 12.19
CA VAL A 146 -11.76 2.69 12.82
C VAL A 146 -10.27 2.58 13.12
N GLN A 147 -9.68 1.39 12.93
CA GLN A 147 -8.30 1.12 13.30
C GLN A 147 -7.37 1.09 12.09
N ASN A 148 -6.18 1.65 12.28
CA ASN A 148 -5.13 1.68 11.27
C ASN A 148 -3.85 0.98 11.78
N LYS A 149 -3.94 -0.25 12.33
CA LYS A 149 -2.71 -1.04 12.52
C LYS A 149 -2.10 -1.25 11.14
N LEU A 150 -0.80 -1.02 11.04
CA LEU A 150 -0.10 -1.09 9.77
C LEU A 150 0.43 -2.50 9.59
N PHE A 151 0.10 -3.16 8.48
CA PHE A 151 0.77 -4.42 8.15
C PHE A 151 2.25 -4.19 7.85
N LEU A 152 2.57 -2.99 7.33
CA LEU A 152 3.92 -2.55 7.02
C LEU A 152 4.06 -1.06 7.31
N ASN A 153 5.02 -0.73 8.17
CA ASN A 153 5.44 0.62 8.45
C ASN A 153 6.96 0.73 8.28
N LEU A 154 7.37 1.29 7.15
CA LEU A 154 8.76 1.60 6.83
C LEU A 154 8.95 3.11 6.93
N GLN A 155 9.50 3.57 8.05
CA GLN A 155 9.61 4.98 8.34
C GLN A 155 11.04 5.39 8.69
N ASP A 156 11.54 6.42 8.01
CA ASP A 156 12.79 7.10 8.38
C ASP A 156 14.03 6.16 8.42
N ASN A 157 14.06 5.13 7.56
CA ASN A 157 15.19 4.21 7.44
C ASN A 157 16.16 4.70 6.37
N MET A 158 17.20 5.42 6.80
CA MET A 158 18.10 6.13 5.88
C MET A 158 18.96 5.23 4.99
N PHE A 159 19.08 3.94 5.31
CA PHE A 159 19.86 2.96 4.53
C PHE A 159 18.98 2.02 3.70
N LEU A 160 17.67 1.99 3.95
CA LEU A 160 16.75 1.05 3.32
C LEU A 160 16.51 1.44 1.86
N GLU A 161 17.08 0.69 0.93
CA GLU A 161 16.99 0.92 -0.51
C GLU A 161 15.97 0.02 -1.21
N ARG A 162 15.62 -1.12 -0.61
CA ARG A 162 14.69 -2.10 -1.18
C ARG A 162 13.78 -2.70 -0.11
N LEU A 163 12.60 -3.16 -0.52
CA LEU A 163 11.73 -3.96 0.34
C LEU A 163 12.25 -5.40 0.42
N ALA A 164 12.28 -6.11 -0.71
CA ALA A 164 12.91 -7.43 -0.87
C ALA A 164 12.42 -8.51 0.12
N ILE A 165 11.09 -8.71 0.22
CA ILE A 165 10.51 -9.86 0.94
C ILE A 165 10.02 -10.87 -0.11
N PRO A 166 10.88 -11.79 -0.58
CA PRO A 166 10.69 -12.49 -1.85
C PRO A 166 9.53 -13.50 -1.85
N ASN A 167 9.21 -14.10 -0.71
CA ASN A 167 8.21 -15.16 -0.62
C ASN A 167 6.88 -14.71 0.01
N LEU A 168 6.69 -13.40 0.25
CA LEU A 168 5.44 -12.90 0.82
C LEU A 168 4.30 -13.05 -0.20
N ARG A 169 3.27 -13.81 0.18
CA ARG A 169 2.16 -14.17 -0.71
C ARG A 169 0.83 -13.56 -0.29
N GLU A 170 0.65 -13.33 1.00
CA GLU A 170 -0.66 -12.94 1.52
C GLU A 170 -0.58 -11.94 2.68
N ILE A 171 -1.46 -10.95 2.64
CA ILE A 171 -1.76 -10.07 3.78
C ILE A 171 -3.21 -10.28 4.18
N LEU A 172 -3.41 -10.86 5.35
CA LEU A 172 -4.73 -11.21 5.88
C LEU A 172 -5.17 -10.21 6.94
N ASN A 173 -6.36 -9.65 6.76
CA ASN A 173 -7.09 -9.01 7.84
C ASN A 173 -8.05 -10.01 8.48
N MET A 174 -7.97 -10.16 9.80
CA MET A 174 -8.87 -11.05 10.53
C MET A 174 -10.29 -10.49 10.65
N ASP A 175 -10.50 -9.19 10.42
CA ASP A 175 -11.82 -8.60 10.23
C ASP A 175 -12.19 -8.60 8.73
N PRO A 176 -13.26 -9.32 8.30
CA PRO A 176 -13.73 -9.34 6.91
C PRO A 176 -14.15 -7.98 6.34
N HIS A 177 -14.42 -6.99 7.20
CA HIS A 177 -14.79 -5.63 6.82
C HIS A 177 -13.65 -4.62 7.02
N GLY A 178 -12.52 -5.11 7.54
CA GLY A 178 -11.35 -4.31 7.82
C GLY A 178 -10.53 -3.98 6.58
N ALA A 179 -9.79 -2.87 6.64
CA ALA A 179 -8.89 -2.45 5.57
C ALA A 179 -7.42 -2.71 5.92
N ASN A 180 -6.63 -3.01 4.90
CA ASN A 180 -5.18 -3.23 5.02
C ASN A 180 -4.44 -1.91 4.78
N PHE A 181 -3.73 -1.42 5.79
CA PHE A 181 -3.01 -0.15 5.72
C PHE A 181 -1.49 -0.32 5.77
N GLY A 182 -0.80 0.36 4.86
CA GLY A 182 0.66 0.45 4.82
C GLY A 182 1.17 1.89 4.96
N ASN A 183 2.44 2.04 5.32
CA ASN A 183 3.13 3.33 5.35
C ASN A 183 4.58 3.16 4.91
N ILE A 184 4.99 3.96 3.92
CA ILE A 184 6.36 4.01 3.39
C ILE A 184 6.74 5.49 3.24
N GLN A 185 7.60 5.99 4.13
CA GLN A 185 8.05 7.38 4.11
C GLN A 185 9.43 7.58 4.74
N GLY A 186 10.16 8.59 4.28
CA GLY A 186 11.43 8.99 4.91
C GLY A 186 12.58 7.99 4.77
N ASN A 187 12.41 6.92 3.98
CA ASN A 187 13.47 5.94 3.72
C ASN A 187 14.55 6.48 2.77
N HIS A 188 15.57 5.68 2.44
CA HIS A 188 16.69 6.09 1.59
C HIS A 188 16.20 6.72 0.26
N LYS A 189 16.96 7.68 -0.28
CA LYS A 189 16.58 8.41 -1.51
C LYS A 189 16.48 7.50 -2.74
N SER A 190 17.19 6.37 -2.72
CA SER A 190 17.15 5.37 -3.77
C SER A 190 16.07 4.30 -3.55
N PHE A 191 15.32 4.37 -2.43
CA PHE A 191 14.27 3.40 -2.14
C PHE A 191 13.29 3.28 -3.31
N CYS A 192 13.10 2.05 -3.78
CA CYS A 192 12.19 1.73 -4.87
C CYS A 192 11.48 0.41 -4.62
N LEU A 193 10.30 0.26 -5.22
CA LEU A 193 9.57 -0.99 -5.31
C LEU A 193 9.64 -1.52 -6.75
N THR A 194 9.81 -2.82 -6.90
CA THR A 194 9.70 -3.51 -8.18
C THR A 194 8.25 -3.53 -8.66
N VAL A 195 8.06 -3.80 -9.96
CA VAL A 195 6.71 -4.03 -10.51
C VAL A 195 6.01 -5.17 -9.78
N GLU A 196 6.74 -6.24 -9.46
CA GLU A 196 6.23 -7.41 -8.73
C GLU A 196 5.71 -7.05 -7.32
N GLU A 197 6.48 -6.29 -6.55
CA GLU A 197 6.06 -5.82 -5.22
C GLU A 197 4.84 -4.87 -5.30
N ILE A 198 4.75 -4.06 -6.35
CA ILE A 198 3.59 -3.16 -6.56
C ILE A 198 2.33 -3.96 -6.94
N LEU A 199 2.46 -4.94 -7.84
CA LEU A 199 1.36 -5.85 -8.20
C LEU A 199 0.83 -6.55 -6.95
N PHE A 200 1.72 -7.09 -6.13
CA PHE A 200 1.37 -7.71 -4.85
C PHE A 200 0.54 -6.78 -3.95
N PHE A 201 0.94 -5.52 -3.78
CA PHE A 201 0.19 -4.55 -2.98
C PHE A 201 -1.17 -4.17 -3.59
N LEU A 202 -1.25 -4.04 -4.91
CA LEU A 202 -2.51 -3.72 -5.60
C LEU A 202 -3.51 -4.87 -5.45
N GLU A 203 -3.07 -6.10 -5.68
CA GLU A 203 -3.89 -7.32 -5.64
C GLU A 203 -4.32 -7.68 -4.20
N ASN A 204 -3.48 -7.42 -3.19
CA ASN A 204 -3.84 -7.55 -1.77
C ASN A 204 -4.65 -6.36 -1.21
N GLN A 205 -5.15 -5.47 -2.09
CA GLN A 205 -6.01 -4.33 -1.74
C GLN A 205 -5.40 -3.40 -0.67
N ILE A 206 -4.08 -3.20 -0.74
CA ILE A 206 -3.38 -2.36 0.23
C ILE A 206 -3.67 -0.88 -0.04
N SER A 207 -4.07 -0.17 1.01
CA SER A 207 -4.19 1.29 1.06
C SER A 207 -2.99 1.87 1.80
N PHE A 208 -2.33 2.87 1.24
CA PHE A 208 -1.19 3.52 1.89
C PHE A 208 -1.59 4.85 2.55
N LEU A 209 -1.23 5.03 3.82
CA LEU A 209 -1.35 6.33 4.50
C LEU A 209 -0.37 7.34 3.90
N ASN A 210 0.86 6.89 3.68
CA ASN A 210 1.86 7.57 2.88
C ASN A 210 2.61 6.54 2.05
N ILE A 211 2.84 6.85 0.78
CA ILE A 211 3.72 6.08 -0.08
C ILE A 211 4.59 7.04 -0.87
N ARG A 212 5.87 7.12 -0.49
CA ARG A 212 6.89 7.85 -1.25
C ARG A 212 7.92 6.85 -1.75
N THR A 213 7.72 6.37 -2.96
CA THR A 213 8.60 5.38 -3.58
C THR A 213 8.88 5.72 -5.04
N ARG A 214 9.66 4.91 -5.73
CA ARG A 214 9.83 4.90 -7.19
C ARG A 214 9.69 3.47 -7.67
N ILE A 215 9.45 3.29 -8.97
CA ILE A 215 9.53 1.95 -9.56
C ILE A 215 10.99 1.64 -9.81
N CYS A 216 11.47 0.49 -9.33
CA CYS A 216 12.84 0.06 -9.58
C CYS A 216 13.07 -0.15 -11.09
N PRO A 217 14.22 0.24 -11.65
CA PRO A 217 14.60 -0.16 -13.00
C PRO A 217 14.68 -1.68 -13.09
N ASP A 218 13.87 -2.27 -13.96
CA ASP A 218 13.86 -3.70 -14.22
C ASP A 218 13.63 -3.93 -15.72
N ASN A 219 14.21 -5.00 -16.27
CA ASN A 219 14.08 -5.41 -17.66
C ASN A 219 13.11 -6.61 -17.84
N LYS A 220 12.51 -7.11 -16.75
CA LYS A 220 11.44 -8.12 -16.82
C LYS A 220 10.28 -7.63 -17.70
N GLN A 221 10.00 -8.38 -18.77
CA GLN A 221 8.87 -8.11 -19.67
C GLN A 221 7.63 -8.93 -19.33
N ILE A 222 7.77 -9.98 -18.51
CA ILE A 222 6.68 -10.85 -18.07
C ILE A 222 6.85 -11.14 -16.59
N ILE A 223 5.80 -10.91 -15.80
CA ILE A 223 5.72 -11.27 -14.38
C ILE A 223 4.38 -11.96 -14.14
N ASN A 224 4.39 -13.17 -13.59
CA ASN A 224 3.17 -13.97 -13.33
C ASN A 224 2.24 -14.12 -14.55
N GLY A 225 2.82 -14.22 -15.75
CA GLY A 225 2.09 -14.30 -17.02
C GLY A 225 1.56 -12.97 -17.54
N LEU A 226 1.75 -11.87 -16.82
CA LEU A 226 1.37 -10.52 -17.24
C LEU A 226 2.49 -9.89 -18.07
N ARG A 227 2.18 -9.45 -19.29
CA ARG A 227 3.11 -8.70 -20.12
C ARG A 227 3.22 -7.25 -19.64
N ILE A 228 4.45 -6.84 -19.34
CA ILE A 228 4.81 -5.49 -18.88
C ILE A 228 5.30 -4.67 -20.06
N CYS A 229 4.72 -3.49 -20.21
CA CYS A 229 5.07 -2.52 -21.22
C CYS A 229 5.49 -1.22 -20.56
N VAL A 230 6.78 -0.90 -20.68
CA VAL A 230 7.33 0.37 -20.22
C VAL A 230 7.25 1.36 -21.38
N VAL A 231 6.57 2.49 -21.17
CA VAL A 231 6.42 3.57 -22.15
C VAL A 231 7.28 4.76 -21.73
N PHE A 232 8.21 5.16 -22.61
CA PHE A 232 9.10 6.31 -22.40
C PHE A 232 8.55 7.61 -22.99
N SER A 233 7.54 7.48 -23.85
CA SER A 233 6.81 8.53 -24.53
C SER A 233 5.34 8.42 -24.15
N ARG A 234 4.64 9.56 -24.11
CA ARG A 234 3.23 9.57 -23.75
C ARG A 234 2.31 9.21 -24.91
N PHE A 235 2.79 9.17 -26.15
CA PHE A 235 1.91 8.91 -27.29
C PHE A 235 1.45 7.45 -27.28
N ILE A 236 0.13 7.23 -27.37
CA ILE A 236 -0.44 5.87 -27.41
C ILE A 236 0.07 5.03 -28.59
N ILE A 237 0.52 5.66 -29.68
CA ILE A 237 1.13 4.94 -30.80
C ILE A 237 2.42 4.20 -30.38
N ASP A 238 3.13 4.69 -29.36
CA ASP A 238 4.35 4.08 -28.82
C ASP A 238 4.06 2.97 -27.82
N LEU A 239 2.81 2.83 -27.36
CA LEU A 239 2.40 1.71 -26.51
C LEU A 239 2.43 0.41 -27.35
N PRO A 240 3.12 -0.65 -26.90
CA PRO A 240 3.07 -1.94 -27.60
C PRO A 240 1.66 -2.56 -27.54
N ASP A 241 1.37 -3.46 -28.48
CA ASP A 241 0.14 -4.25 -28.43
C ASP A 241 0.23 -5.33 -27.34
N ASP A 242 -0.93 -5.82 -26.87
CA ASP A 242 -1.09 -6.92 -25.90
C ASP A 242 -0.42 -6.71 -24.53
N CYS A 243 -0.33 -5.46 -24.07
CA CYS A 243 0.12 -5.15 -22.72
C CYS A 243 -0.93 -5.55 -21.67
N ASN A 244 -0.49 -6.10 -20.54
CA ASN A 244 -1.33 -6.29 -19.35
C ASN A 244 -1.04 -5.23 -18.28
N VAL A 245 0.24 -4.86 -18.15
CA VAL A 245 0.72 -3.81 -17.24
C VAL A 245 1.36 -2.71 -18.06
N VAL A 246 0.89 -1.48 -17.89
CA VAL A 246 1.48 -0.29 -18.52
C VAL A 246 2.24 0.49 -17.46
N VAL A 247 3.52 0.74 -17.70
CA VAL A 247 4.40 1.54 -16.83
C VAL A 247 4.81 2.80 -17.56
N GLY A 248 4.25 3.94 -17.13
CA GLY A 248 4.41 5.22 -17.79
C GLY A 248 3.06 5.89 -18.05
N ASP A 249 3.12 7.15 -18.46
CA ASP A 249 1.93 7.92 -18.78
C ASP A 249 1.55 7.74 -20.25
N VAL A 250 0.26 7.75 -20.56
CA VAL A 250 -0.27 7.61 -21.94
C VAL A 250 -1.24 8.74 -22.23
N ALA A 251 -1.21 9.26 -23.45
CA ALA A 251 -2.04 10.31 -23.98
C ALA A 251 -2.67 9.87 -25.30
N VAL A 252 -3.95 10.16 -25.44
CA VAL A 252 -4.77 9.92 -26.64
C VAL A 252 -5.32 11.27 -27.09
N GLY A 253 -4.88 11.73 -28.25
CA GLY A 253 -5.32 12.98 -28.84
C GLY A 253 -6.22 12.78 -30.06
N SER A 254 -6.56 13.90 -30.69
CA SER A 254 -7.18 13.90 -32.01
C SER A 254 -6.28 13.20 -33.03
N GLY A 255 -6.82 12.19 -33.71
CA GLY A 255 -6.10 11.37 -34.70
C GLY A 255 -5.54 10.07 -34.14
N ASP A 256 -5.54 9.88 -32.82
CA ASP A 256 -5.03 8.67 -32.16
C ASP A 256 -6.14 7.68 -31.76
N GLU A 257 -7.41 7.97 -32.07
CA GLU A 257 -8.56 7.20 -31.60
C GLU A 257 -8.52 5.73 -32.04
N ASP A 258 -7.96 5.46 -33.22
CA ASP A 258 -7.80 4.12 -33.76
C ASP A 258 -6.73 3.30 -33.04
N GLN A 259 -5.93 3.91 -32.16
CA GLN A 259 -4.92 3.23 -31.32
C GLN A 259 -5.48 2.82 -29.96
N LEU A 260 -6.70 3.23 -29.59
CA LEU A 260 -7.26 2.98 -28.25
C LEU A 260 -7.40 1.49 -27.93
N TYR A 261 -7.50 0.63 -28.95
CA TYR A 261 -7.57 -0.83 -28.80
C TYR A 261 -6.39 -1.42 -28.01
N LYS A 262 -5.24 -0.73 -27.96
CA LYS A 262 -4.06 -1.16 -27.19
C LYS A 262 -4.33 -1.29 -25.68
N PHE A 263 -5.37 -0.63 -25.19
CA PHE A 263 -5.81 -0.77 -23.80
C PHE A 263 -6.68 -2.02 -23.53
N HIS A 264 -7.17 -2.74 -24.55
CA HIS A 264 -8.15 -3.82 -24.37
C HIS A 264 -7.73 -4.93 -23.39
N ASN A 265 -6.43 -5.16 -23.23
CA ASN A 265 -5.87 -6.21 -22.36
C ASN A 265 -5.18 -5.65 -21.12
N VAL A 266 -5.16 -4.32 -20.97
CA VAL A 266 -4.53 -3.63 -19.85
C VAL A 266 -5.41 -3.77 -18.62
N THR A 267 -4.81 -4.32 -17.57
CA THR A 267 -5.45 -4.53 -16.26
C THR A 267 -4.81 -3.68 -15.17
N HIS A 268 -3.55 -3.27 -15.37
CA HIS A 268 -2.77 -2.48 -14.44
C HIS A 268 -2.18 -1.24 -15.12
N LEU A 269 -2.40 -0.08 -14.54
CA LEU A 269 -1.86 1.20 -15.01
C LEU A 269 -0.95 1.81 -13.94
N PHE A 270 0.35 1.92 -14.22
CA PHE A 270 1.32 2.58 -13.37
C PHE A 270 1.70 3.93 -13.99
N GLY A 271 0.79 4.90 -13.90
CA GLY A 271 0.92 6.21 -14.52
C GLY A 271 -0.42 6.93 -14.68
N GLN A 272 -0.43 7.96 -15.52
CA GLN A 272 -1.61 8.74 -15.91
C GLN A 272 -2.11 8.34 -17.31
N VAL A 273 -3.42 8.37 -17.52
CA VAL A 273 -4.04 8.41 -18.86
C VAL A 273 -4.69 9.78 -19.12
N ALA A 274 -4.33 10.40 -20.25
CA ALA A 274 -4.96 11.62 -20.76
C ALA A 274 -5.69 11.33 -22.08
N ILE A 275 -6.95 11.75 -22.20
CA ILE A 275 -7.80 11.59 -23.38
C ILE A 275 -8.39 12.94 -23.72
N GLU A 276 -7.92 13.53 -24.82
CA GLU A 276 -8.13 14.95 -25.09
C GLU A 276 -8.51 15.22 -26.52
N ASN A 277 -9.55 16.05 -26.71
CA ASN A 277 -9.98 16.54 -28.02
C ASN A 277 -10.19 15.39 -29.05
N THR A 278 -10.70 14.26 -28.57
CA THR A 278 -10.96 13.09 -29.41
C THR A 278 -12.39 13.11 -29.96
N SER A 279 -12.60 12.29 -30.98
CA SER A 279 -13.91 11.97 -31.54
C SER A 279 -14.53 10.69 -30.97
N LEU A 280 -13.95 10.14 -29.90
CA LEU A 280 -14.44 8.94 -29.19
C LEU A 280 -15.87 9.15 -28.66
N VAL A 281 -16.66 8.08 -28.70
CA VAL A 281 -18.03 8.04 -28.17
C VAL A 281 -18.10 7.34 -26.82
N ASP A 282 -17.16 6.43 -26.56
CA ASP A 282 -17.02 5.69 -25.31
C ASP A 282 -15.52 5.40 -25.05
N LEU A 283 -15.24 4.80 -23.89
CA LEU A 283 -13.91 4.35 -23.46
C LEU A 283 -13.88 2.83 -23.21
N GLU A 284 -14.67 2.05 -23.97
CA GLU A 284 -14.80 0.59 -23.78
C GLU A 284 -13.45 -0.16 -23.72
N PRO A 285 -12.42 0.18 -24.52
CA PRO A 285 -11.12 -0.49 -24.43
C PRO A 285 -10.43 -0.39 -23.06
N LEU A 286 -10.80 0.58 -22.21
CA LEU A 286 -10.25 0.75 -20.86
C LEU A 286 -11.03 -0.03 -19.78
N GLU A 287 -12.14 -0.69 -20.12
CA GLU A 287 -13.03 -1.32 -19.13
C GLU A 287 -12.36 -2.45 -18.34
N LYS A 288 -11.30 -3.09 -18.85
CA LYS A 288 -10.57 -4.15 -18.13
C LYS A 288 -9.61 -3.64 -17.07
N LEU A 289 -9.42 -2.33 -16.95
CA LEU A 289 -8.54 -1.75 -15.94
C LEU A 289 -9.08 -2.09 -14.54
N ARG A 290 -8.20 -2.62 -13.68
CA ARG A 290 -8.53 -3.04 -12.31
C ARG A 290 -7.71 -2.33 -11.26
N TYR A 291 -6.46 -2.02 -11.57
CA TYR A 291 -5.50 -1.54 -10.59
C TYR A 291 -4.73 -0.33 -11.12
N ILE A 292 -4.59 0.69 -10.27
CA ILE A 292 -3.91 1.94 -10.63
C ILE A 292 -2.86 2.25 -9.58
N LEU A 293 -1.63 2.50 -10.04
CA LEU A 293 -0.60 3.19 -9.26
C LEU A 293 -0.34 4.55 -9.91
N ASN A 294 -0.63 5.63 -9.20
CA ASN A 294 -0.22 6.97 -9.60
C ASN A 294 0.63 7.62 -8.50
N ASN A 295 1.94 7.48 -8.67
CA ASN A 295 2.94 7.84 -7.69
C ASN A 295 3.50 9.27 -7.88
N PHE A 296 2.88 10.07 -8.76
CA PHE A 296 3.28 11.46 -8.96
C PHE A 296 2.43 12.40 -8.10
N TYR A 297 3.12 13.20 -7.27
CA TYR A 297 2.51 14.28 -6.50
C TYR A 297 1.63 15.17 -7.38
N TYR A 298 0.38 15.37 -6.95
CA TYR A 298 -0.58 16.28 -7.56
C TYR A 298 -0.86 16.02 -9.05
N SER A 299 -0.62 14.79 -9.53
CA SER A 299 -0.99 14.38 -10.87
C SER A 299 -2.35 13.67 -10.84
N PRO A 300 -3.31 14.02 -11.71
CA PRO A 300 -4.53 13.24 -11.81
C PRO A 300 -4.23 11.88 -12.46
N MET A 301 -4.98 10.84 -12.07
CA MET A 301 -4.87 9.51 -12.68
C MET A 301 -5.46 9.52 -14.09
N PHE A 302 -6.57 10.23 -14.25
CA PHE A 302 -7.26 10.42 -15.52
C PHE A 302 -7.44 11.90 -15.80
N GLN A 303 -7.27 12.25 -17.06
CA GLN A 303 -7.58 13.57 -17.60
C GLN A 303 -8.42 13.39 -18.86
N ILE A 304 -9.70 13.75 -18.79
CA ILE A 304 -10.67 13.57 -19.86
C ILE A 304 -11.18 14.96 -20.22
N VAL A 305 -10.71 15.51 -21.35
CA VAL A 305 -10.89 16.94 -21.65
C VAL A 305 -11.31 17.16 -23.10
N ALA A 306 -12.27 18.04 -23.33
CA ALA A 306 -12.69 18.49 -24.66
C ALA A 306 -13.19 17.38 -25.61
N ASN A 307 -13.68 16.25 -25.08
CA ASN A 307 -14.22 15.15 -25.89
C ASN A 307 -15.73 15.36 -26.11
N GLN A 308 -16.10 16.13 -27.14
CA GLN A 308 -17.48 16.56 -27.39
C GLN A 308 -18.45 15.42 -27.75
N LYS A 309 -17.93 14.29 -28.23
CA LYS A 309 -18.72 13.12 -28.63
C LYS A 309 -18.80 12.03 -27.57
N LEU A 310 -18.05 12.15 -26.48
CA LEU A 310 -17.94 11.11 -25.46
C LEU A 310 -19.21 11.06 -24.61
N GLU A 311 -20.05 10.04 -24.80
CA GLU A 311 -21.40 9.96 -24.21
C GLU A 311 -21.43 9.26 -22.84
N SER A 312 -20.40 8.49 -22.49
CA SER A 312 -20.37 7.74 -21.24
C SER A 312 -18.94 7.49 -20.78
N ILE A 313 -18.65 7.76 -19.51
CA ILE A 313 -17.41 7.37 -18.85
C ILE A 313 -17.72 6.58 -17.58
N PHE A 314 -17.22 5.34 -17.52
CA PHE A 314 -17.42 4.46 -16.38
C PHE A 314 -16.37 3.33 -16.37
N PHE A 315 -15.73 3.11 -15.23
CA PHE A 315 -14.69 2.11 -15.00
C PHE A 315 -15.11 1.19 -13.84
N PRO A 316 -16.07 0.27 -14.05
CA PRO A 316 -16.66 -0.54 -12.98
C PRO A 316 -15.72 -1.56 -12.36
N ASN A 317 -14.63 -1.91 -13.04
CA ASN A 317 -13.77 -3.01 -12.66
C ASN A 317 -12.58 -2.58 -11.78
N ILE A 318 -12.48 -1.30 -11.42
CA ILE A 318 -11.43 -0.81 -10.54
C ILE A 318 -11.60 -1.40 -9.13
N GLN A 319 -10.55 -2.07 -8.65
CA GLN A 319 -10.52 -2.75 -7.36
C GLN A 319 -9.62 -2.06 -6.35
N ASN A 320 -8.47 -1.53 -6.78
CA ASN A 320 -7.55 -0.82 -5.89
C ASN A 320 -6.81 0.31 -6.60
N ILE A 321 -6.57 1.40 -5.87
CA ILE A 321 -5.86 2.57 -6.31
C ILE A 321 -4.82 2.95 -5.25
N ILE A 322 -3.56 3.04 -5.66
CA ILE A 322 -2.47 3.53 -4.83
C ILE A 322 -2.01 4.87 -5.39
N THR A 323 -2.12 5.92 -4.58
CA THR A 323 -1.67 7.27 -4.95
C THR A 323 -0.80 7.93 -3.89
N HIS A 324 0.02 8.88 -4.34
CA HIS A 324 0.54 9.87 -3.40
C HIS A 324 -0.57 10.86 -3.01
N GLY A 325 -1.06 10.75 -1.78
CA GLY A 325 -2.17 11.57 -1.29
C GLY A 325 -3.52 11.13 -1.88
N ARG A 326 -4.49 12.04 -1.96
CA ARG A 326 -5.82 11.72 -2.48
C ARG A 326 -5.78 11.51 -4.00
N PRO A 327 -6.39 10.43 -4.50
CA PRO A 327 -6.52 10.23 -5.94
C PRO A 327 -7.41 11.34 -6.53
N SER A 328 -7.05 11.82 -7.72
CA SER A 328 -7.80 12.88 -8.40
C SER A 328 -7.99 12.56 -9.87
N VAL A 329 -9.06 13.11 -10.43
CA VAL A 329 -9.42 13.00 -11.85
C VAL A 329 -9.88 14.36 -12.37
N ILE A 330 -9.49 14.72 -13.59
CA ILE A 330 -9.90 15.95 -14.26
C ILE A 330 -10.88 15.62 -15.38
N ILE A 331 -12.06 16.24 -15.35
CA ILE A 331 -13.13 16.07 -16.35
C ILE A 331 -13.66 17.47 -16.69
N GLN A 332 -13.39 17.92 -17.91
CA GLN A 332 -13.70 19.30 -18.30
C GLN A 332 -14.00 19.46 -19.78
N ASP A 333 -15.01 20.29 -20.06
CA ASP A 333 -15.39 20.73 -21.40
C ASP A 333 -15.74 19.54 -22.32
N ASN A 334 -16.24 18.41 -21.78
CA ASN A 334 -16.69 17.26 -22.56
C ASN A 334 -18.18 17.38 -22.95
N ASN A 335 -18.74 16.32 -23.56
CA ASN A 335 -20.18 16.22 -23.80
C ASN A 335 -20.97 16.44 -22.49
N PRO A 336 -21.99 17.32 -22.46
CA PRO A 336 -22.80 17.56 -21.25
C PRO A 336 -23.50 16.32 -20.67
N ASN A 337 -23.69 15.27 -21.48
CA ASN A 337 -24.37 14.03 -21.07
C ASN A 337 -23.40 12.89 -20.71
N ILE A 338 -22.11 13.17 -20.56
CA ILE A 338 -21.05 12.17 -20.31
C ILE A 338 -21.28 11.31 -19.04
N PHE A 339 -22.09 11.80 -18.08
CA PHE A 339 -22.55 11.04 -16.92
C PHE A 339 -24.05 10.75 -17.00
N LYS A 340 -24.41 9.48 -17.13
CA LYS A 340 -25.81 9.04 -17.21
C LYS A 340 -26.65 9.42 -15.98
N THR A 341 -26.03 9.51 -14.80
CA THR A 341 -26.69 9.82 -13.52
C THR A 341 -26.57 11.30 -13.12
N GLY A 342 -25.82 12.10 -13.90
CA GLY A 342 -25.49 13.49 -13.56
C GLY A 342 -24.53 13.66 -12.38
N LYS A 343 -24.04 12.56 -11.77
CA LYS A 343 -23.00 12.58 -10.74
C LYS A 343 -21.66 12.24 -11.36
N CYS A 344 -20.63 12.96 -10.94
CA CYS A 344 -19.25 12.63 -11.27
C CYS A 344 -18.79 11.42 -10.46
N ASP A 345 -19.11 10.25 -11.00
CA ASP A 345 -18.73 8.97 -10.44
C ASP A 345 -18.24 8.07 -11.58
N LEU A 346 -16.92 7.87 -11.61
CA LEU A 346 -16.27 7.00 -12.58
C LEU A 346 -16.28 5.53 -12.16
N PHE A 347 -16.42 5.23 -10.88
CA PHE A 347 -16.13 3.88 -10.35
C PHE A 347 -17.37 3.18 -9.80
N GLY A 348 -18.48 3.90 -9.56
CA GLY A 348 -19.71 3.31 -9.04
C GLY A 348 -19.59 2.91 -7.57
N ILE A 349 -18.60 3.45 -6.86
CA ILE A 349 -18.25 3.05 -5.50
C ILE A 349 -19.00 3.95 -4.52
N PRO A 350 -19.78 3.39 -3.58
CA PRO A 350 -20.51 4.21 -2.60
C PRO A 350 -19.55 4.99 -1.68
N ASP A 351 -19.90 6.24 -1.34
CA ASP A 351 -19.16 7.20 -0.49
C ASP A 351 -18.61 6.66 0.85
N LYS A 352 -19.05 5.48 1.28
CA LYS A 352 -18.64 4.83 2.54
C LYS A 352 -17.43 3.91 2.42
N SER A 353 -16.88 3.71 1.22
CA SER A 353 -15.62 2.98 1.08
C SER A 353 -14.46 3.86 1.54
N HIS A 354 -13.89 3.57 2.71
CA HIS A 354 -12.75 4.31 3.26
C HIS A 354 -11.48 4.24 2.38
N THR A 355 -11.45 3.34 1.40
CA THR A 355 -10.26 3.03 0.59
C THR A 355 -10.21 3.78 -0.75
N LEU A 356 -11.31 4.39 -1.22
CA LEU A 356 -11.44 4.92 -2.59
C LEU A 356 -12.22 6.26 -2.63
N GLN A 357 -11.78 7.26 -1.88
CA GLN A 357 -12.28 8.65 -2.02
C GLN A 357 -11.49 9.38 -3.11
N VAL A 358 -12.17 9.76 -4.19
CA VAL A 358 -11.57 10.39 -5.37
C VAL A 358 -12.03 11.84 -5.49
N ASP A 359 -11.07 12.74 -5.69
CA ASP A 359 -11.34 14.16 -5.95
C ASP A 359 -11.63 14.34 -7.46
N TYR A 360 -12.90 14.61 -7.80
CA TYR A 360 -13.32 14.95 -9.15
C TYR A 360 -13.22 16.47 -9.39
N LEU A 361 -12.40 16.86 -10.36
CA LEU A 361 -12.08 18.25 -10.66
C LEU A 361 -12.44 18.59 -12.12
N GLY A 362 -12.51 19.88 -12.44
CA GLY A 362 -12.82 20.38 -13.78
C GLY A 362 -14.28 20.80 -13.96
N GLY A 363 -14.57 21.59 -14.99
CA GLY A 363 -15.87 22.25 -15.18
C GLY A 363 -17.07 21.31 -15.32
N ASP A 364 -16.86 20.04 -15.66
CA ASP A 364 -17.95 19.06 -15.77
C ASP A 364 -18.32 18.47 -14.39
N CYS A 365 -17.42 18.58 -13.41
CA CYS A 365 -17.54 17.94 -12.08
C CYS A 365 -17.37 18.88 -10.89
N GLY A 366 -16.97 20.12 -11.12
CA GLY A 366 -16.64 21.08 -10.09
C GLY A 366 -16.25 22.43 -10.69
N MET A 367 -15.31 23.12 -10.03
CA MET A 367 -14.82 24.38 -10.54
C MET A 367 -13.99 24.16 -11.81
N LYS A 368 -14.24 24.99 -12.82
CA LYS A 368 -13.42 25.04 -14.02
C LYS A 368 -11.97 25.30 -13.66
N ILE A 369 -11.06 24.54 -14.26
CA ILE A 369 -9.63 24.71 -14.11
C ILE A 369 -9.13 25.51 -15.31
N ASP A 370 -8.60 26.71 -15.05
CA ASP A 370 -8.11 27.63 -16.09
C ASP A 370 -6.80 27.15 -16.72
N GLN A 371 -5.95 26.46 -15.96
CA GLN A 371 -4.71 25.86 -16.44
C GLN A 371 -4.76 24.35 -16.27
N ILE A 372 -5.23 23.67 -17.31
CA ILE A 372 -4.98 22.25 -17.46
C ILE A 372 -3.51 22.11 -17.85
N PHE A 373 -2.66 21.61 -16.94
CA PHE A 373 -1.25 21.39 -17.24
C PHE A 373 -1.12 20.22 -18.23
N TYR A 374 -1.16 20.55 -19.52
CA TYR A 374 -0.78 19.65 -20.59
C TYR A 374 0.71 19.34 -20.44
N ARG A 375 1.07 18.25 -19.76
CA ARG A 375 2.43 17.69 -19.81
C ARG A 375 2.66 17.00 -21.18
N THR A 376 2.43 17.72 -22.27
CA THR A 376 2.74 17.32 -23.66
C THR A 376 4.10 17.87 -24.12
N SER A 377 4.80 18.64 -23.28
CA SER A 377 6.16 19.12 -23.57
C SER A 377 7.22 18.31 -22.81
N HIS A 378 8.14 17.74 -23.58
CA HIS A 378 9.33 17.00 -23.16
C HIS A 378 10.01 17.59 -21.92
N ILE A 379 10.20 16.77 -20.90
CA ILE A 379 11.39 16.84 -20.03
C ILE A 379 11.94 15.41 -19.96
N PRO A 380 13.12 15.12 -20.51
CA PRO A 380 13.74 13.82 -20.33
C PRO A 380 14.01 13.61 -18.83
N LEU A 381 13.72 12.41 -18.34
CA LEU A 381 14.19 11.93 -17.05
C LEU A 381 15.73 11.87 -17.08
N SER A 382 16.38 12.97 -16.72
CA SER A 382 17.81 12.99 -16.38
C SER A 382 18.03 13.75 -15.09
N SER A 383 18.54 13.02 -14.10
CA SER A 383 19.28 13.44 -12.90
C SER A 383 18.63 14.47 -11.97
N GLY A 384 18.60 14.13 -10.68
CA GLY A 384 17.90 14.87 -9.64
C GLY A 384 18.24 16.37 -9.59
N TYR A 385 17.20 17.18 -9.57
CA TYR A 385 17.21 18.49 -8.96
C TYR A 385 15.84 18.72 -8.32
N GLU A 386 15.84 18.88 -7.01
CA GLU A 386 14.71 19.40 -6.24
C GLU A 386 14.27 20.73 -6.84
N ARG A 387 13.02 20.81 -7.33
CA ARG A 387 12.40 22.09 -7.65
C ARG A 387 12.10 22.81 -6.33
N LYS A 388 12.98 23.73 -5.95
CA LYS A 388 12.67 24.79 -5.00
C LYS A 388 11.45 25.55 -5.50
N LEU A 389 10.35 25.52 -4.73
CA LEU A 389 9.26 26.47 -4.88
C LEU A 389 9.85 27.89 -4.74
N ALA A 390 9.71 28.69 -5.80
CA ALA A 390 9.93 30.12 -5.72
C ALA A 390 8.79 30.73 -4.89
N ILE A 391 9.10 31.05 -3.63
CA ILE A 391 8.30 31.99 -2.83
C ILE A 391 8.49 33.36 -3.47
N LEU A 392 7.42 33.88 -4.06
CA LEU A 392 7.30 35.27 -4.48
C LEU A 392 7.38 36.18 -3.24
N CYS A 393 8.56 36.72 -2.96
CA CYS A 393 8.69 37.91 -2.11
C CYS A 393 8.30 39.15 -2.93
N LEU A 394 7.15 39.73 -2.60
CA LEU A 394 6.82 41.12 -2.91
C LEU A 394 7.80 42.05 -2.16
N PRO A 395 8.43 43.04 -2.82
CA PRO A 395 9.14 44.09 -2.09
C PRO A 395 8.15 45.17 -1.67
N ALA A 396 8.00 45.34 -0.37
CA ALA A 396 7.42 46.54 0.21
C ALA A 396 8.38 47.73 -0.02
N LEU A 397 7.86 48.80 -0.62
CA LEU A 397 8.42 50.14 -0.56
C LEU A 397 8.68 50.50 0.92
N LEU A 398 9.88 51.01 1.22
CA LEU A 398 10.04 52.16 2.11
C LEU A 398 11.39 52.85 1.84
N ILE A 399 11.27 54.16 1.69
CA ILE A 399 12.21 55.17 1.22
C ILE A 399 12.99 55.72 2.44
N PHE A 400 14.32 55.89 2.26
CA PHE A 400 15.26 56.87 2.85
C PHE A 400 15.21 57.15 4.38
N HIS A 401 16.33 57.26 5.11
CA HIS A 401 17.34 58.32 4.98
C HIS A 401 18.58 58.01 5.83
N GLU A 402 19.67 58.68 5.45
CA GLU A 402 21.03 58.66 5.99
C GLU A 402 21.13 59.07 7.47
N ILE A 403 22.03 58.44 8.23
CA ILE A 403 23.28 58.99 8.82
C ILE A 403 24.10 57.82 9.37
#